data_AF-A0A9N9PFU3-F1
#
_entry.id   AF-A0A9N9PFU3-F1
#
_cell.length_a   1.000
_cell.length_b   1.000
_cell.length_c   1.000
_cell.angle_alpha   90.00
_cell.angle_beta   90.00
_cell.angle_gamma   90.00
#
_symmetry.space_group_name_H-M   'P 1'
#
loop_
_entity.id
_entity.type
_entity.pdbx_description
1 polymer ?
#
loop_
_entity_poly.entity_id
_entity_poly.type
_entity_poly.pdbx_seq_one_letter_code
_entity_poly.pdbx_strand_id
1 'polypeptide(L)'
;CDGCHMDPILGTRFLCMNCDESREVDLCEDCMIEGKFENGKYEHHKKSHRFSAIVNPTSQRFDMDHVPEQVDEYNYLDATPAEQ
;
A
#
# COMPACT_ATOMS: atom_id res chain seq x y z
N CYS A 1 -5.35 -7.32 1.43
CA CYS A 1 -5.47 -8.77 1.77
C CYS A 1 -6.46 -9.39 0.81
N ASP A 2 -6.07 -10.37 0.00
CA ASP A 2 -6.95 -10.98 -1.00
C ASP A 2 -8.01 -11.90 -0.39
N GLY A 3 -7.80 -12.40 0.82
CA GLY A 3 -8.74 -13.30 1.50
C GLY A 3 -9.92 -12.57 2.14
N CYS A 4 -9.66 -11.54 2.94
CA CYS A 4 -10.68 -10.79 3.67
C CYS A 4 -10.96 -9.39 3.10
N HIS A 5 -10.30 -9.02 1.99
CA HIS A 5 -10.39 -7.69 1.37
C HIS A 5 -9.98 -6.52 2.28
N MET A 6 -9.23 -6.78 3.35
CA MET A 6 -8.67 -5.72 4.21
C MET A 6 -7.63 -4.90 3.45
N ASP A 7 -7.82 -3.58 3.42
CA ASP A 7 -6.92 -2.59 2.83
C ASP A 7 -6.95 -1.28 3.64
N PRO A 8 -5.81 -0.79 4.18
CA PRO A 8 -4.48 -1.41 4.17
C PRO A 8 -4.39 -2.63 5.10
N ILE A 9 -3.46 -3.55 4.82
CA ILE A 9 -3.15 -4.66 5.74
C ILE A 9 -2.50 -4.09 7.00
N LEU A 10 -3.11 -4.33 8.16
CA LEU A 10 -2.56 -3.93 9.45
C LEU A 10 -1.71 -5.07 10.03
N GLY A 11 -0.50 -4.75 10.50
CA GLY A 11 0.45 -5.74 11.04
C GLY A 11 1.32 -6.39 9.96
N THR A 12 1.53 -7.71 10.06
CA THR A 12 2.40 -8.44 9.12
C THR A 12 1.66 -8.73 7.81
N ARG A 13 2.22 -8.27 6.69
CA ARG A 13 1.76 -8.62 5.34
C ARG A 13 2.49 -9.87 4.86
N PHE A 14 1.75 -10.89 4.44
CA PHE A 14 2.28 -12.12 3.87
C PHE A 14 2.16 -12.11 2.35
N LEU A 15 3.26 -11.87 1.65
CA LEU A 15 3.33 -11.87 0.19
C LEU A 15 3.66 -13.28 -0.32
N CYS A 16 2.86 -13.82 -1.23
CA CYS A 16 3.11 -15.11 -1.85
C CYS A 16 4.30 -15.06 -2.81
N MET A 17 5.33 -15.87 -2.56
CA MET A 17 6.57 -15.93 -3.37
C MET A 17 6.45 -16.77 -4.64
N ASN A 18 5.39 -17.56 -4.76
CA ASN A 18 5.19 -18.49 -5.88
C ASN A 18 4.21 -17.94 -6.94
N CYS A 19 3.52 -16.84 -6.65
CA CYS A 19 2.63 -16.21 -7.61
C CYS A 19 3.42 -15.25 -8.50
N ASP A 20 3.01 -15.12 -9.77
CA ASP A 20 3.59 -14.14 -10.69
C ASP A 20 3.38 -12.71 -10.18
N GLU A 21 4.30 -11.80 -10.50
CA GLU A 21 4.18 -10.37 -10.16
C GLU A 21 2.88 -9.74 -10.73
N SER A 22 2.38 -10.24 -11.86
CA SER A 22 1.11 -9.79 -12.44
C SER A 22 -0.13 -10.18 -11.63
N ARG A 23 0.01 -11.13 -10.70
CA ARG A 23 -1.07 -11.71 -9.87
C ARG A 23 -0.52 -12.02 -8.48
N GLU A 24 0.15 -11.04 -7.89
CA GLU A 24 0.63 -11.15 -6.51
C GLU A 24 -0.54 -11.43 -5.57
N VAL A 25 -0.27 -12.24 -4.54
CA VAL A 25 -1.25 -12.58 -3.50
C VAL A 25 -0.71 -12.15 -2.16
N ASP A 26 -1.48 -11.32 -1.49
CA ASP A 26 -1.17 -10.75 -0.19
C ASP A 26 -2.22 -11.15 0.84
N LEU A 27 -1.77 -11.79 1.91
CA LEU A 27 -2.63 -12.16 3.04
C LEU A 27 -2.24 -11.37 4.28
N CYS A 28 -3.23 -11.02 5.10
CA CYS A 28 -2.98 -10.61 6.47
C CYS A 28 -2.61 -11.84 7.32
N GLU A 29 -2.14 -11.60 8.54
CA GLU A 29 -1.81 -12.65 9.50
C GLU A 29 -2.96 -13.65 9.72
N ASP A 30 -4.17 -13.16 9.94
CA ASP A 30 -5.35 -14.01 10.17
C ASP A 30 -5.64 -14.92 8.96
N CYS A 31 -5.67 -14.36 7.74
CA CYS A 31 -5.92 -15.13 6.53
C CYS A 31 -4.79 -16.12 6.21
N MET A 32 -3.54 -15.79 6.57
CA MET A 32 -2.43 -16.73 6.46
C MET A 32 -2.62 -17.90 7.42
N ILE A 33 -2.91 -17.62 8.70
CA ILE A 33 -3.12 -18.64 9.74
C ILE A 33 -4.30 -19.56 9.39
N GLU A 34 -5.38 -19.00 8.83
CA GLU A 34 -6.49 -19.83 8.36
C GLU A 34 -6.08 -20.83 7.28
N GLY A 35 -5.14 -20.46 6.40
CA GLY A 35 -4.58 -21.35 5.36
C GLY A 35 -5.61 -21.86 4.35
N LYS A 36 -6.78 -21.21 4.27
CA LYS A 36 -7.90 -21.64 3.41
C LYS A 36 -7.94 -20.96 2.05
N PHE A 37 -7.18 -19.88 1.88
CA PHE A 37 -7.22 -19.09 0.66
C PHE A 37 -6.66 -19.87 -0.54
N GLU A 38 -7.48 -20.04 -1.58
CA GLU A 38 -7.08 -20.64 -2.85
C GLU A 38 -7.81 -19.93 -4.01
N ASN A 39 -7.06 -19.44 -5.00
CA ASN A 39 -7.65 -18.85 -6.20
C ASN A 39 -7.94 -19.97 -7.21
N GLY A 40 -9.02 -20.71 -6.95
CA GLY A 40 -9.40 -21.89 -7.72
C GLY A 40 -9.79 -21.64 -9.18
N LYS A 41 -10.01 -20.39 -9.60
CA LYS A 41 -10.50 -20.10 -10.96
C LYS A 41 -9.42 -20.21 -12.04
N TYR A 42 -8.15 -20.07 -11.68
CA TYR A 42 -7.05 -20.09 -12.65
C TYR A 42 -5.74 -20.75 -12.15
N GLU A 43 -5.80 -21.50 -11.04
CA GLU A 43 -4.66 -22.23 -10.44
C GLU A 43 -3.41 -21.40 -10.07
N HIS A 44 -3.48 -20.06 -10.09
CA HIS A 44 -2.31 -19.21 -9.84
C HIS A 44 -1.84 -19.20 -8.38
N HIS A 45 -2.73 -19.50 -7.44
CA HIS A 45 -2.40 -19.57 -6.01
C HIS A 45 -2.89 -20.88 -5.41
N LYS A 46 -1.97 -21.65 -4.81
CA LYS A 46 -2.23 -22.90 -4.10
C LYS A 46 -1.82 -22.78 -2.64
N LYS A 47 -2.48 -23.52 -1.76
CA LYS A 47 -2.16 -23.59 -0.31
C LYS A 47 -0.72 -24.05 -0.02
N SER A 48 -0.07 -24.71 -0.99
CA SER A 48 1.33 -25.13 -0.91
C SER A 48 2.33 -24.01 -1.23
N HIS A 49 1.86 -22.83 -1.65
CA HIS A 49 2.73 -21.70 -1.95
C HIS A 49 3.37 -21.16 -0.67
N ARG A 50 4.61 -20.71 -0.78
CA ARG A 50 5.39 -20.12 0.31
C ARG A 50 5.12 -18.62 0.36
N PHE A 51 5.10 -18.09 1.58
CA PHE A 51 4.90 -16.67 1.84
C PHE A 51 6.14 -16.01 2.44
N SER A 52 6.33 -14.73 2.12
CA SER A 52 7.29 -13.82 2.73
C SER A 52 6.57 -12.93 3.73
N ALA A 53 7.06 -12.87 4.97
CA ALA A 53 6.52 -11.96 5.99
C ALA A 53 7.17 -10.58 5.86
N ILE A 54 6.35 -9.56 5.58
CA ILE A 54 6.74 -8.16 5.49
C ILE A 54 6.20 -7.47 6.76
N VAL A 55 7.08 -7.32 7.75
CA VAL A 55 6.74 -6.79 9.09
C VAL A 55 6.88 -5.26 9.16
N ASN A 56 7.75 -4.70 8.33
CA ASN A 56 7.91 -3.27 8.13
C ASN A 56 7.85 -3.00 6.63
N PRO A 57 6.88 -2.22 6.12
CA PRO A 57 6.93 -1.79 4.73
C PRO A 57 8.14 -0.89 4.57
N THR A 58 9.22 -1.38 3.95
CA THR A 58 10.42 -0.58 3.65
C THR A 58 10.14 0.56 2.66
N SER A 59 8.92 0.70 2.16
CA SER A 59 8.49 1.88 1.41
C SER A 59 7.97 2.95 2.37
N GLN A 60 8.89 3.55 3.11
CA GLN A 60 8.82 5.01 3.26
C GLN A 60 9.13 5.59 1.88
N ARG A 61 8.17 5.52 0.95
CA ARG A 61 8.08 6.62 0.00
C ARG A 61 7.61 7.78 0.85
N PHE A 62 8.59 8.49 1.43
CA PHE A 62 8.35 9.87 1.77
C PHE A 62 7.84 10.49 0.48
N ASP A 63 6.60 10.96 0.48
CA ASP A 63 6.16 11.91 -0.53
C ASP A 63 7.14 13.08 -0.42
N MET A 64 8.20 13.06 -1.25
CA MET A 64 9.13 14.19 -1.40
C MET A 64 8.41 15.42 -1.98
N ASP A 65 7.15 15.23 -2.33
CA ASP A 65 6.15 16.17 -2.78
C ASP A 65 5.52 16.95 -1.62
N HIS A 66 5.72 16.51 -0.36
CA HIS A 66 5.37 17.29 0.81
C HIS A 66 6.44 18.37 1.01
N VAL A 67 6.43 19.34 0.10
CA VAL A 67 7.17 20.59 0.26
C VAL A 67 6.69 21.18 1.59
N PRO A 68 7.54 21.29 2.63
CA PRO A 68 7.18 22.11 3.76
C PRO A 68 6.94 23.50 3.17
N GLU A 69 5.71 23.98 3.28
CA GLU A 69 5.31 25.31 2.89
C GLU A 69 6.31 26.27 3.53
N GLN A 70 7.33 26.69 2.77
CA GLN A 70 8.07 27.89 3.10
C GLN A 70 7.04 28.98 2.86
N VAL A 71 6.31 29.28 3.92
CA VAL A 71 5.55 30.50 4.14
C VAL A 71 6.53 31.67 4.16
N ASP A 72 7.28 31.86 3.08
CA ASP A 72 7.88 33.13 2.74
C ASP A 72 6.74 33.97 2.15
N GLU A 73 5.95 34.52 3.08
CA GLU A 73 5.45 35.88 3.06
C GLU A 73 5.00 36.43 1.68
N TYR A 74 4.04 35.76 1.03
CA TYR A 74 3.24 36.42 0.00
C TYR A 74 1.93 36.90 0.64
N ASN A 75 2.00 38.13 1.17
CA ASN A 75 0.88 38.88 1.70
C ASN A 75 -0.18 39.06 0.60
N TYR A 76 -1.16 38.15 0.55
CA TYR A 76 -2.28 38.13 -0.39
C TYR A 76 -3.32 39.23 -0.09
N LEU A 77 -2.88 40.38 0.43
CA LEU A 77 -3.72 41.50 0.87
C LEU A 77 -3.09 42.88 0.61
N ASP A 78 -2.14 43.03 -0.33
CA ASP A 78 -1.86 44.37 -0.89
C ASP A 78 -2.72 44.60 -2.14
N ALA A 79 -4.01 44.80 -1.86
CA ALA A 79 -4.90 45.47 -2.77
C ALA A 79 -4.53 46.97 -2.82
N THR A 80 -4.02 47.45 -3.96
CA THR A 80 -4.28 48.83 -4.37
C THR A 80 -4.61 48.89 -5.86
N PRO A 81 -5.84 49.30 -6.23
CA PRO A 81 -6.16 49.71 -7.58
C PRO A 81 -5.64 51.14 -7.79
N ALA A 82 -4.98 51.41 -8.92
CA ALA A 82 -4.81 52.78 -9.39
C ALA A 82 -4.71 52.79 -10.92
N GLU A 83 -5.71 53.44 -11.49
CA GLU A 83 -5.89 53.81 -12.89
C GLU A 83 -4.70 54.62 -13.42
N GLN A 84 -4.37 54.44 -14.71
CA GLN A 84 -4.13 55.50 -15.70
C GLN A 84 -3.98 54.92 -17.11
#